data_AF-A0AAJ1Q627-F1
#
_entry.id   AF-A0AAJ1Q627-F1
#
_cell.length_a   1.000
_cell.length_b   1.000
_cell.length_c   1.000
_cell.angle_alpha   90.00
_cell.angle_beta   90.00
_cell.angle_gamma   90.00
#
_symmetry.space_group_name_H-M   'P 1'
#
loop_
_entity.id
_entity.type
_entity.pdbx_description
1 polymer ?
#
loop_
_entity_poly.entity_id
_entity_poly.type
_entity_poly.pdbx_seq_one_letter_code
_entity_poly.pdbx_strand_id
1 'polypeptide(L)' 'EGLPITCETAPHYVALCDEDVLKYGSMAKMNPPLRSKADRQATLAAIADGTIDMIATDHAPHTAGDKAGDFANTPNGIIG' A
#
# COMPACT_ATOMS: atom_id res chain seq x y z
N GLU A 1 5.17 17.38 -20.06
CA GLU A 1 3.70 17.44 -20.21
C GLU A 1 3.31 16.83 -21.55
N GLY A 2 2.11 16.23 -21.66
CA GLY A 2 1.59 15.67 -22.92
C GLY A 2 2.04 14.25 -23.29
N LEU A 3 2.72 13.53 -22.38
CA LEU A 3 3.03 12.11 -22.58
C LEU A 3 1.81 11.24 -22.18
N PRO A 4 1.53 10.14 -22.88
CA PRO A 4 0.42 9.23 -22.55
C PRO A 4 0.81 8.30 -21.40
N ILE A 5 0.96 8.87 -20.20
CA ILE A 5 1.31 8.15 -18.97
C ILE A 5 0.06 8.03 -18.11
N THR A 6 -0.14 6.84 -17.54
CA THR A 6 -1.16 6.59 -16.50
C THR A 6 -0.50 5.90 -15.32
N CYS A 7 -1.13 5.98 -14.15
CA CYS A 7 -0.71 5.26 -12.96
C CYS A 7 -1.90 4.83 -12.09
N GLU A 8 -1.61 3.90 -11.19
CA GLU A 8 -2.56 3.42 -10.20
C GLU A 8 -2.00 3.61 -8.78
N THR A 9 -2.90 3.53 -7.80
CA THR A 9 -2.54 3.28 -6.41
C THR A 9 -3.43 2.17 -5.84
N ALA A 10 -3.21 1.79 -4.58
CA ALA A 10 -3.96 0.73 -3.92
C ALA A 10 -4.68 1.21 -2.65
N PRO A 11 -5.81 0.58 -2.26
CA PRO A 11 -6.62 1.02 -1.12
C PRO A 11 -5.81 1.16 0.18
N HIS A 12 -4.82 0.31 0.39
CA HIS A 12 -4.00 0.32 1.59
C HIS A 12 -3.10 1.57 1.70
N TYR A 13 -2.67 2.20 0.59
CA TYR A 13 -1.93 3.47 0.64
C TYR A 13 -2.83 4.69 0.93
N VAL A 14 -4.14 4.54 0.74
CA VAL A 14 -5.15 5.56 1.04
C VAL A 14 -5.66 5.44 2.47
N ALA A 15 -5.74 4.21 2.98
CA ALA A 15 -6.28 3.91 4.30
C ALA A 15 -5.23 4.02 5.41
N LEU A 16 -4.00 3.57 5.17
CA LEU A 16 -2.98 3.34 6.20
C LEU A 16 -1.68 4.12 5.95
N CYS A 17 -0.85 4.26 6.99
CA CYS A 17 0.53 4.76 6.91
C CYS A 17 1.50 3.90 7.75
N ASP A 18 2.77 4.25 7.74
CA ASP A 18 3.85 3.56 8.46
C ASP A 18 3.56 3.36 9.97
N GLU A 19 2.89 4.32 10.62
CA GLU A 19 2.42 4.18 12.01
C GLU A 19 1.52 2.95 12.22
N ASP A 20 0.71 2.55 11.22
CA ASP A 20 -0.17 1.38 11.32
C ASP A 20 0.60 0.06 11.33
N VAL A 21 1.85 0.04 10.87
CA VAL A 21 2.73 -1.14 10.94
C VAL A 21 2.99 -1.54 12.39
N LEU A 22 3.00 -0.57 13.32
CA LEU A 22 3.15 -0.86 14.75
C LEU A 22 1.96 -1.63 15.32
N LYS A 23 0.77 -1.46 14.72
CA LYS A 23 -0.46 -2.12 15.15
C LYS A 23 -0.64 -3.49 14.48
N TYR A 24 -0.41 -3.58 13.18
CA TYR A 24 -0.71 -4.78 12.39
C TYR A 24 0.52 -5.66 12.12
N GLY A 25 1.73 -5.18 12.40
CA GLY A 25 2.97 -5.92 12.22
C GLY A 25 3.13 -6.45 10.80
N SER A 26 3.49 -7.73 10.68
CA SER A 26 3.73 -8.42 9.41
C SER A 26 2.50 -8.48 8.49
N MET A 27 1.29 -8.31 9.04
CA MET A 27 0.04 -8.23 8.27
C MET A 27 -0.09 -6.94 7.48
N ALA A 28 0.69 -5.90 7.80
CA ALA A 28 0.81 -4.66 7.02
C ALA A 28 2.12 -4.62 6.20
N LYS A 29 2.77 -5.76 5.98
CA LYS A 29 3.97 -5.86 5.13
C LYS A 29 3.59 -6.15 3.67
N MET A 30 3.83 -5.18 2.80
CA MET A 30 3.67 -5.27 1.33
C MET A 30 4.74 -4.45 0.60
N ASN A 31 4.70 -4.47 -0.73
CA ASN A 31 5.65 -3.76 -1.58
C ASN A 31 4.92 -3.05 -2.73
N PRO A 32 5.01 -1.71 -2.87
CA PRO A 32 5.69 -0.74 -2.00
C PRO A 32 5.26 -0.78 -0.50
N PRO A 33 6.09 -0.32 0.46
CA PRO A 33 5.69 -0.31 1.87
C PRO A 33 4.72 0.84 2.17
N LEU A 34 3.96 0.73 3.27
CA LEU A 34 3.27 1.89 3.84
C LEU A 34 4.28 2.98 4.17
N ARG A 35 4.00 4.19 3.67
CA ARG A 35 4.84 5.37 3.82
C ARG A 35 4.29 6.28 4.91
N SER A 36 4.90 7.45 5.10
CA SER A 36 4.49 8.38 6.15
C SER A 36 3.05 8.86 5.95
N LYS A 37 2.46 9.42 7.01
CA LYS A 37 1.16 10.09 6.91
C LYS A 37 1.15 11.22 5.86
N ALA A 38 2.27 11.91 5.66
CA ALA A 38 2.40 12.94 4.64
C ALA A 38 2.31 12.36 3.22
N ASP A 39 2.96 11.22 2.97
CA ASP A 39 2.87 10.52 1.68
C ASP A 39 1.43 10.06 1.41
N ARG A 40 0.74 9.51 2.42
CA ARG A 40 -0.68 9.17 2.31
C ARG A 40 -1.55 10.37 1.94
N GLN A 41 -1.31 11.54 2.54
CA GLN A 41 -2.05 12.76 2.19
C GLN A 41 -1.76 13.21 0.75
N ALA A 42 -0.50 13.08 0.30
CA ALA A 42 -0.14 13.35 -1.08
C ALA A 42 -0.84 12.40 -2.06
N THR A 43 -0.94 11.10 -1.74
CA THR A 43 -1.71 10.13 -2.54
C THR A 43 -3.18 10.52 -2.63
N LEU A 44 -3.80 10.94 -1.52
CA LEU A 44 -5.19 11.43 -1.53
C LEU A 44 -5.38 12.67 -2.41
N ALA A 45 -4.46 13.64 -2.32
CA ALA A 45 -4.48 14.83 -3.16
C ALA A 45 -4.31 14.48 -4.65
N ALA A 46 -3.39 13.57 -4.97
CA ALA A 46 -3.13 13.11 -6.34
C ALA A 46 -4.30 12.32 -6.94
N ILE A 47 -5.08 11.61 -6.12
CA ILE A 47 -6.36 11.04 -6.58
C ILE A 47 -7.37 12.16 -6.87
N ALA A 48 -7.48 13.15 -5.98
CA ALA A 48 -8.46 14.23 -6.08
C ALA A 48 -8.18 15.18 -7.25
N ASP A 49 -6.92 15.42 -7.59
CA ASP A 49 -6.51 16.28 -8.70
C ASP A 49 -6.38 15.56 -10.06
N GLY A 50 -6.53 14.24 -10.08
CA GLY A 50 -6.49 13.41 -11.29
C GLY A 50 -5.09 13.00 -11.73
N THR A 51 -4.05 13.22 -10.91
CA THR A 51 -2.70 12.69 -11.15
C THR A 51 -2.67 11.16 -11.09
N ILE A 52 -3.49 10.54 -10.24
CA ILE A 52 -3.68 9.09 -10.18
C ILE A 52 -4.99 8.72 -10.89
N ASP A 53 -4.89 7.85 -11.89
CA ASP A 53 -6.01 7.51 -12.77
C ASP A 53 -6.97 6.49 -12.17
N MET A 54 -6.46 5.55 -11.35
CA MET A 54 -7.26 4.43 -10.85
C MET A 54 -6.77 3.87 -9.51
N ILE A 55 -7.66 3.09 -8.87
CA ILE A 55 -7.36 2.29 -7.69
C ILE A 55 -7.38 0.80 -8.08
N ALA A 56 -6.27 0.10 -7.86
CA ALA A 56 -6.11 -1.33 -8.07
C ALA A 56 -5.73 -2.00 -6.74
N THR A 57 -6.24 -3.20 -6.45
CA THR A 57 -6.13 -3.77 -5.08
C THR A 57 -4.73 -4.22 -4.70
N ASP A 58 -3.91 -4.56 -5.69
CA ASP A 58 -2.65 -5.29 -5.51
C ASP A 58 -2.84 -6.54 -4.61
N HIS A 59 -3.90 -7.31 -4.92
CA HIS A 59 -4.26 -8.52 -4.19
C HIS A 59 -3.11 -9.55 -4.25
N ALA A 60 -2.41 -9.74 -3.12
CA ALA A 60 -1.23 -10.59 -3.00
C ALA A 60 -1.40 -11.58 -1.82
N PRO A 61 -2.15 -12.69 -2.01
CA PRO A 61 -2.48 -13.63 -0.95
C PRO A 61 -1.28 -14.48 -0.56
N HIS A 62 -1.19 -14.77 0.74
CA HIS A 62 -0.21 -15.69 1.35
C HIS A 62 -0.93 -16.59 2.35
N THR A 63 -0.33 -17.71 2.73
CA THR A 63 -0.94 -18.56 3.77
C THR A 63 -0.87 -17.86 5.13
N ALA A 64 -1.75 -18.24 6.06
CA ALA A 64 -1.70 -17.73 7.42
C ALA A 64 -0.36 -18.05 8.11
N GLY A 65 0.26 -19.19 7.76
CA GLY A 65 1.59 -19.57 8.28
C GLY A 65 2.69 -18.64 7.78
N ASP A 66 2.66 -18.28 6.49
CA ASP A 66 3.64 -17.35 5.90
C ASP A 66 3.58 -15.95 6.55
N LYS A 67 2.37 -15.49 6.91
CA LYS A 67 2.17 -14.17 7.52
C LYS A 67 2.33 -14.12 9.03
N ALA A 68 2.43 -15.27 9.72
CA ALA A 68 2.56 -15.37 11.17
C ALA A 68 4.01 -15.18 11.69
N GLY A 69 4.98 -15.06 10.80
CA GLY A 69 6.40 -14.89 11.14
C GLY A 69 6.77 -13.49 11.63
N ASP A 70 8.06 -13.29 11.89
CA ASP A 70 8.59 -11.96 12.19
C ASP A 70 8.49 -11.02 10.97
N PHE A 71 8.58 -9.71 11.22
CA PHE A 71 8.45 -8.72 10.15
C PHE A 71 9.57 -8.86 9.11
N ALA A 72 10.79 -9.25 9.50
CA ALA A 72 11.92 -9.33 8.57
C ALA A 72 11.74 -10.44 7.53
N ASN A 73 11.29 -11.62 7.95
CA ASN A 73 11.21 -12.82 7.12
C ASN A 73 9.82 -13.07 6.52
N THR A 74 8.76 -12.42 7.02
CA THR A 74 7.42 -12.54 6.41
C THR A 74 7.42 -12.02 4.97
N PRO A 75 6.80 -12.70 3.98
CA PRO A 75 6.69 -12.17 2.63
C PRO A 75 5.86 -10.88 2.54
N ASN A 76 6.18 -10.07 1.53
CA ASN A 76 5.39 -8.90 1.15
C ASN A 76 4.09 -9.34 0.47
N GLY A 77 2.98 -8.72 0.85
CA GLY A 77 1.69 -8.92 0.21
C GLY A 77 0.56 -9.00 1.22
N ILE A 78 -0.59 -8.44 0.86
CA ILE A 78 -1.82 -8.50 1.64
C ILE A 78 -2.99 -8.81 0.70
N ILE A 79 -4.07 -9.33 1.26
CA ILE A 79 -5.34 -9.41 0.55
C ILE A 79 -5.96 -8.02 0.42
N GLY A 80 -6.66 -7.77 -0.68
CA GLY A 80 -7.38 -6.54 -1.00
C GLY A 80 -8.53 -6.80 -1.94
#